data_AF-A0A538JMJ0-F1
#
_entry.id   AF-A0A538JMJ0-F1
#
_cell.length_a   1.000
_cell.length_b   1.000
_cell.length_c   1.000
_cell.angle_alpha   90.00
_cell.angle_beta   90.00
_cell.angle_gamma   90.00
#
_symmetry.space_group_name_H-M   'P 1'
#
loop_
_entity.id
_entity.type
_entity.pdbx_description
1 polymer ?
#
loop_
_entity_poly.entity_id
_entity_poly.type
_entity_poly.pdbx_seq_one_letter_code
_entity_poly.pdbx_strand_id
1 'polypeptide(L)'
;MSRPQSKAAGSLRPITGTYTVPKPQRQRIAASSAFDLAFHDAVHKAAEAWGVAANGTKVEVQYRARIDIWNPGGVGWCSVTLKPGG
;
A
#
# COMPACT_ATOMS: atom_id res chain seq x y z
N MET A 1 9.10 -11.47 35.39
CA MET A 1 8.54 -11.92 34.09
C MET A 1 8.69 -10.77 33.10
N SER A 2 9.72 -10.81 32.25
CA SER A 2 9.99 -9.76 31.27
C SER A 2 9.09 -9.96 30.06
N ARG A 3 8.26 -8.97 29.73
CA ARG A 3 7.51 -8.94 28.46
C ARG A 3 8.49 -9.12 27.30
N PRO A 4 8.21 -9.94 26.27
CA PRO A 4 9.01 -9.92 25.06
C PRO A 4 8.85 -8.52 24.45
N GLN A 5 9.88 -7.70 24.61
CA GLN A 5 9.97 -6.43 23.92
C GLN A 5 9.87 -6.71 22.42
N SER A 6 8.93 -6.00 21.79
CA SER A 6 8.78 -5.78 20.36
C SER A 6 10.13 -5.51 19.68
N LYS A 7 10.89 -6.57 19.39
CA LYS A 7 12.16 -6.51 18.65
C LYS A 7 11.96 -6.61 17.14
N ALA A 8 10.74 -6.82 16.67
CA ALA A 8 10.47 -7.10 15.26
C ALA A 8 10.12 -5.85 14.43
N ALA A 9 9.39 -4.87 14.98
CA ALA A 9 8.90 -3.74 14.18
C ALA A 9 9.98 -2.70 13.80
N GLY A 10 11.01 -2.52 14.64
CA GLY A 10 12.04 -1.48 14.44
C GLY A 10 13.01 -1.74 13.28
N SER A 11 13.05 -2.96 12.72
CA SER A 11 13.86 -3.31 11.55
C SER A 11 13.07 -3.29 10.24
N LEU A 12 11.73 -3.21 10.31
CA LEU A 12 10.87 -3.19 9.15
C LEU A 12 10.88 -1.81 8.51
N ARG A 13 11.17 -1.74 7.21
CA ARG A 13 11.17 -0.49 6.45
C ARG A 13 9.81 -0.28 5.78
N PRO A 14 9.35 0.96 5.61
CA PRO A 14 8.12 1.24 4.88
C PRO A 14 8.12 0.62 3.47
N ILE A 15 6.97 0.06 3.07
CA ILE A 15 6.79 -0.58 1.75
C ILE A 15 5.74 0.18 0.98
N THR A 16 6.00 0.45 -0.30
CA THR A 16 5.05 1.14 -1.18
C THR A 16 4.60 0.22 -2.30
N GLY A 17 3.28 -0.01 -2.34
CA GLY A 17 2.59 -0.56 -3.49
C GLY A 17 2.09 0.55 -4.41
N THR A 18 2.06 0.29 -5.71
CA THR A 18 1.69 1.27 -6.73
C THR A 18 0.83 0.64 -7.80
N TYR A 19 -0.21 1.35 -8.21
CA TYR A 19 -0.99 0.99 -9.37
C TYR A 19 -1.05 2.16 -10.35
N THR A 20 -0.72 1.89 -11.61
CA THR A 20 -0.77 2.87 -12.69
C THR A 20 -1.76 2.38 -13.73
N VAL A 21 -2.71 3.23 -14.12
CA VAL A 21 -3.67 2.87 -15.15
C VAL A 21 -2.98 2.89 -16.51
N PRO A 22 -2.95 1.76 -17.27
CA PRO A 22 -2.36 1.73 -18.59
C PRO A 22 -3.02 2.75 -19.53
N LYS A 23 -2.23 3.49 -20.31
CA LYS A 23 -2.72 4.54 -21.22
C LYS A 23 -3.79 4.12 -22.25
N PRO A 24 -3.91 2.85 -22.73
CA PRO A 24 -5.04 2.47 -23.58
C PRO A 24 -6.31 2.10 -22.79
N GLN A 25 -6.22 1.88 -21.48
CA GLN A 25 -7.31 1.45 -20.59
C GLN A 25 -7.72 2.58 -19.62
N ARG A 26 -7.85 3.82 -20.11
CA ARG A 26 -8.51 4.91 -19.37
C ARG A 26 -10.03 4.65 -19.20
N GLN A 27 -10.39 3.41 -18.87
CA GLN A 27 -11.67 3.06 -18.31
C GLN A 27 -11.81 3.79 -16.97
N ARG A 28 -13.05 4.05 -16.57
CA ARG A 28 -13.40 4.64 -15.28
C ARG A 28 -13.08 3.65 -14.16
N ILE A 29 -11.80 3.53 -13.82
CA ILE A 29 -11.41 2.82 -12.60
C ILE A 29 -11.72 3.78 -11.45
N ALA A 30 -12.71 3.39 -10.64
CA ALA A 30 -13.07 4.12 -9.44
C ALA A 30 -11.87 4.18 -8.49
N ALA A 31 -11.78 5.28 -7.73
CA ALA A 31 -10.68 5.48 -6.79
C ALA A 31 -10.57 4.39 -5.71
N SER A 32 -11.69 3.76 -5.35
CA SER A 32 -11.73 2.61 -4.44
C SER A 32 -11.04 1.39 -5.05
N SER A 33 -11.38 1.03 -6.29
CA SER A 33 -10.74 -0.10 -6.98
C SER A 33 -9.24 0.12 -7.19
N ALA A 34 -8.83 1.37 -7.46
CA ALA A 34 -7.41 1.73 -7.56
C ALA A 34 -6.69 1.59 -6.21
N PHE A 35 -7.33 2.00 -5.10
CA PHE A 35 -6.81 1.77 -3.75
C PHE A 35 -6.59 0.28 -3.47
N ASP A 36 -7.59 -0.55 -3.73
CA ASP A 36 -7.53 -2.00 -3.45
C ASP A 36 -6.34 -2.64 -4.19
N LEU A 37 -6.16 -2.30 -5.48
CA LEU A 37 -5.05 -2.80 -6.29
C LEU A 37 -3.68 -2.36 -5.74
N ALA A 38 -3.52 -1.07 -5.39
CA ALA A 38 -2.27 -0.57 -4.83
C ALA A 38 -2.00 -1.12 -3.42
N PHE A 39 -3.05 -1.37 -2.62
CA PHE A 39 -2.96 -1.96 -1.29
C PHE A 39 -2.54 -3.43 -1.39
N HIS A 40 -3.14 -4.22 -2.28
CA HIS A 40 -2.75 -5.61 -2.50
C HIS A 40 -1.28 -5.74 -2.95
N ASP A 41 -0.82 -4.87 -3.86
CA ASP A 41 0.58 -4.80 -4.26
C ASP A 41 1.50 -4.45 -3.08
N ALA A 42 1.10 -3.50 -2.21
CA ALA A 42 1.87 -3.12 -1.03
C ALA A 42 1.97 -4.27 -0.02
N VAL A 43 0.88 -5.00 0.20
CA VAL A 43 0.84 -6.17 1.10
C VAL A 43 1.70 -7.30 0.55
N HIS A 44 1.65 -7.58 -0.75
CA HIS A 44 2.48 -8.61 -1.37
C HIS A 44 3.98 -8.29 -1.20
N LYS A 45 4.38 -7.06 -1.53
CA LYS A 45 5.76 -6.60 -1.33
C LYS A 45 6.18 -6.61 0.15
N ALA A 46 5.27 -6.30 1.06
CA ALA A 46 5.53 -6.36 2.49
C ALA A 46 5.70 -7.82 2.96
N ALA A 47 4.92 -8.76 2.44
CA ALA A 47 5.09 -10.18 2.74
C ALA A 47 6.46 -10.68 2.25
N GLU A 48 6.90 -10.28 1.05
CA GLU A 48 8.22 -10.63 0.53
C GLU A 48 9.36 -9.99 1.33
N ALA A 49 9.24 -8.71 1.68
CA ALA A 49 10.32 -7.94 2.32
C ALA A 49 10.43 -8.19 3.83
N TRP A 50 9.30 -8.33 4.52
CA TRP A 50 9.25 -8.49 5.98
C TRP A 50 9.10 -9.96 6.39
N GLY A 51 8.61 -10.83 5.51
CA GLY A 51 8.43 -12.26 5.77
C GLY A 51 7.61 -12.51 7.04
N VAL A 52 8.06 -13.45 7.87
CA VAL A 52 7.40 -13.80 9.14
C VAL A 52 7.32 -12.65 10.15
N ALA A 53 8.17 -11.63 10.03
CA ALA A 53 8.16 -10.46 10.91
C ALA A 53 6.97 -9.50 10.64
N ALA A 54 6.27 -9.67 9.51
CA ALA A 54 5.03 -8.94 9.24
C ALA A 54 3.85 -9.41 10.11
N ASN A 55 3.88 -10.65 10.61
CA ASN A 55 2.72 -11.25 11.26
C ASN A 55 2.42 -10.56 12.61
N GLY A 56 1.21 -10.01 12.73
CA GLY A 56 0.77 -9.25 13.90
C GLY A 56 1.35 -7.83 14.01
N THR A 57 2.10 -7.36 13.01
CA THR A 57 2.64 -5.99 13.00
C THR A 57 1.54 -4.99 12.63
N LYS A 58 1.28 -4.02 13.51
CA LYS A 58 0.41 -2.89 13.20
C LYS A 58 1.09 -1.99 12.17
N VAL A 59 0.34 -1.58 11.15
CA VAL A 59 0.81 -0.67 10.09
C VAL A 59 -0.05 0.58 10.01
N GLU A 60 0.58 1.73 9.77
CA GLU A 60 -0.08 2.92 9.25
C GLU A 60 -0.18 2.82 7.73
N VAL A 61 -1.36 3.11 7.18
CA VAL A 61 -1.63 3.09 5.75
C VAL A 61 -1.68 4.53 5.24
N GLN A 62 -0.72 4.91 4.40
CA GLN A 62 -0.73 6.19 3.70
C GLN A 62 -1.18 6.00 2.26
N TYR A 63 -2.29 6.60 1.87
CA TYR A 63 -2.80 6.55 0.51
C TYR A 63 -2.59 7.86 -0.25
N ARG A 64 -2.13 7.76 -1.49
CA ARG A 64 -2.02 8.89 -2.42
C ARG A 64 -2.58 8.49 -3.78
N ALA A 65 -3.45 9.31 -4.32
CA ALA A 65 -4.01 9.13 -5.66
C ALA A 65 -3.93 10.42 -6.47
N ARG A 66 -3.77 10.27 -7.78
CA ARG A 66 -3.94 11.36 -8.75
C ARG A 66 -5.20 11.09 -9.56
N ILE A 67 -6.14 12.02 -9.48
CA ILE A 67 -7.35 12.03 -10.30
C ILE A 67 -7.05 12.90 -11.53
N ASP A 68 -7.23 12.35 -12.71
CA ASP A 68 -7.05 13.11 -13.95
C ASP A 68 -8.39 13.74 -14.34
N ILE A 69 -8.45 15.08 -14.38
CA ILE A 69 -9.68 15.88 -14.58
C ILE A 69 -10.36 15.56 -15.92
N TRP A 70 -9.59 15.15 -16.93
CA TRP A 70 -10.08 14.77 -18.26
C TRP A 70 -10.72 13.38 -18.31
N ASN A 71 -10.67 12.60 -17.21
CA ASN A 71 -11.37 11.35 -17.03
C ASN A 71 -12.39 11.53 -15.89
N PRO A 72 -13.66 11.87 -16.18
CA PRO A 72 -14.64 12.20 -15.14
C PRO A 72 -14.93 10.95 -14.30
N GLY A 73 -14.23 10.86 -13.18
CA GLY A 73 -14.29 9.77 -12.19
C GLY A 73 -13.10 8.80 -12.17
N GLY A 74 -12.05 9.01 -12.97
CA GLY A 74 -10.92 8.08 -13.10
C GLY A 74 -9.64 8.49 -12.38
N VAL A 75 -8.98 7.53 -11.74
CA VAL A 75 -7.63 7.68 -11.18
C VAL A 75 -6.59 7.40 -12.28
N GLY A 76 -5.61 8.29 -12.45
CA GLY A 76 -4.48 8.07 -13.38
C GLY A 76 -3.37 7.21 -12.76
N TRP A 77 -3.13 7.40 -11.46
CA TRP A 77 -2.26 6.53 -10.65
C TRP A 77 -2.61 6.62 -9.17
N CYS A 78 -2.26 5.58 -8.43
CA CYS A 78 -2.31 5.58 -6.98
C CYS A 78 -1.14 4.82 -6.36
N SER A 79 -0.83 5.15 -5.11
CA SER A 79 0.19 4.50 -4.30
C SER A 79 -0.30 4.32 -2.87
N VAL A 80 0.00 3.18 -2.27
CA VAL A 80 -0.24 2.90 -0.87
C VAL A 80 1.09 2.57 -0.20
N THR A 81 1.42 3.29 0.86
CA THR A 81 2.59 3.00 1.70
C THR A 81 2.15 2.40 3.02
N LEU A 82 2.70 1.23 3.36
CA LEU A 82 2.55 0.57 4.65
C LEU A 82 3.76 0.94 5.52
N LYS A 83 3.54 1.65 6.62
CA LYS A 83 4.58 1.99 7.60
C LYS A 83 4.41 1.11 8.85
N PRO A 84 5.40 0.28 9.18
CA PRO A 84 5.36 -0.57 10.38
C PRO A 84 5.54 0.29 11.65
N GLY A 85 4.84 -0.07 12.72
CA GLY A 85 5.00 0.58 14.04
C GLY A 85 3.93 1.61 14.38
N GLY A 86 3.35 2.26 13.36
CA GLY A 86 2.29 3.26 13.52
C GLY A 86 2.71 4.56 14.19
#